data_AF-A0AAN6JZT4-F1
#
_entry.id   AF-A0AAN6JZT4-F1
#
_cell.length_a   1.000
_cell.length_b   1.000
_cell.length_c   1.000
_cell.angle_alpha   90.00
_cell.angle_beta   90.00
_cell.angle_gamma   90.00
#
_symmetry.space_group_name_H-M   'P 1'
#
loop_
_entity.id
_entity.type
_entity.pdbx_description
1 polymer ?
#
loop_
_entity_poly.entity_id
_entity_poly.type
_entity_poly.pdbx_seq_one_letter_code
_entity_poly.pdbx_strand_id
1 'polypeptide(L)'
;DWDKPQRNREASVQPKDTWRVLDEIDFSRLSKLNLDTGEGEDMDDYGFLYYYDRSYDKQPGAPTSVRKLQVLDRAAYNVTTSHDPIIQSMAEKDEASVFATDNILSMLMCAPRSLYSWDIIMIKENNKIFIDKREGSSLDMVTVNENAAEPPLEISEGNKDQINSPGPLKEEATHINNVFHSQVVLESETSKHDMNNEHPFYNPAEETDPPASKAYKYRRFDLSLEADAEPLHLVVRTELDAVSKNNISGEDQKLIIKALNEFDSKAQGSGGALDWRTKLATQRGALGFVSRAHPKSTNEHVILGVLGYKPREFAAQMNLNLNNGWAIVRTFVDLVMKEADGKYVLVKDPNKNLIRLYHVPRDTFEEEEDGGDGISGFGAVQEGEGEE
;
A
#
# COMPACT_ATOMS: atom_id res chain seq x y z
N ASP A 1 30.51 21.61 -3.01
CA ASP A 1 29.25 20.84 -3.05
C ASP A 1 28.61 20.73 -4.44
N TRP A 2 29.34 21.01 -5.53
CA TRP A 2 28.83 20.98 -6.91
C TRP A 2 28.93 19.60 -7.61
N ASP A 3 29.41 18.56 -6.90
CA ASP A 3 29.75 17.23 -7.45
C ASP A 3 28.84 16.10 -6.94
N LYS A 4 27.70 16.42 -6.31
CA LYS A 4 26.72 15.37 -6.01
C LYS A 4 26.01 15.00 -7.32
N PRO A 5 26.08 13.75 -7.79
CA PRO A 5 25.37 13.33 -8.99
C PRO A 5 23.89 13.67 -8.80
N GLN A 6 23.34 14.43 -9.75
CA GLN A 6 21.95 14.81 -9.74
C GLN A 6 21.14 13.51 -9.87
N ARG A 7 20.45 13.13 -8.80
CA ARG A 7 19.59 11.94 -8.76
C ARG A 7 18.36 12.21 -9.63
N ASN A 8 18.49 12.02 -10.94
CA ASN A 8 17.35 12.07 -11.83
C ASN A 8 16.47 10.85 -11.52
N ARG A 9 15.30 11.12 -10.95
CA ARG A 9 14.27 10.10 -10.77
C ARG A 9 13.40 10.04 -12.02
N GLU A 10 12.90 8.84 -12.29
CA GLU A 10 11.99 8.60 -13.41
C GLU A 10 10.54 8.92 -13.02
N ALA A 11 9.80 9.44 -14.00
CA ALA A 11 8.37 9.65 -13.85
C ALA A 11 7.64 8.29 -13.93
N SER A 12 6.60 8.12 -13.12
CA SER A 12 5.77 6.90 -13.12
C SER A 12 4.93 6.77 -14.39
N VAL A 13 4.62 7.91 -15.01
CA VAL A 13 4.03 8.02 -16.34
C VAL A 13 4.59 9.26 -17.02
N GLN A 14 4.84 9.17 -18.32
CA GLN A 14 5.24 10.31 -19.15
C GLN A 14 3.98 11.04 -19.65
N PRO A 15 3.76 12.32 -19.25
CA PRO A 15 2.64 13.09 -19.79
C PRO A 15 2.71 13.19 -21.31
N LYS A 16 1.60 12.92 -22.00
CA LYS A 16 1.49 13.04 -23.46
C LYS A 16 1.09 14.47 -23.85
N ASP A 17 1.37 14.87 -25.09
CA ASP A 17 0.99 16.20 -25.63
C ASP A 17 -0.53 16.44 -25.61
N THR A 18 -1.33 15.38 -25.59
CA THR A 18 -2.79 15.42 -25.51
C THR A 18 -3.32 15.69 -24.09
N TRP A 19 -2.47 15.62 -23.08
CA TRP A 19 -2.86 15.82 -21.69
C TRP A 19 -2.95 17.31 -21.35
N ARG A 20 -4.08 17.75 -20.81
CA ARG A 20 -4.28 19.14 -20.39
C ARG A 20 -4.03 19.28 -18.90
N VAL A 21 -3.02 20.07 -18.52
CA VAL A 21 -2.78 20.44 -17.12
C VAL A 21 -3.96 21.28 -16.62
N LEU A 22 -4.55 20.88 -15.49
CA LEU A 22 -5.63 21.61 -14.81
C LEU A 22 -5.10 22.43 -13.63
N ASP A 23 -4.27 21.81 -12.78
CA ASP A 23 -3.69 22.45 -11.60
C ASP A 23 -2.31 21.86 -11.27
N GLU A 24 -1.50 22.64 -10.57
CA GLU A 24 -0.22 22.25 -10.00
C GLU A 24 -0.19 22.69 -8.53
N ILE A 25 -0.06 21.71 -7.63
CA ILE A 25 -0.07 21.95 -6.19
C ILE A 25 1.23 21.47 -5.58
N ASP A 26 2.00 22.40 -5.03
CA ASP A 26 3.20 22.10 -4.27
C ASP A 26 2.89 21.53 -2.88
N PHE A 27 3.83 20.76 -2.33
CA PHE A 27 3.67 20.12 -1.03
C PHE A 27 3.55 21.14 0.11
N SER A 28 4.11 22.35 -0.03
CA SER A 28 4.02 23.37 1.01
C SER A 28 2.60 23.91 1.19
N ARG A 29 1.80 23.91 0.12
CA ARG A 29 0.36 24.19 0.15
C ARG A 29 -0.38 23.02 0.79
N LEU A 30 -0.11 21.79 0.33
CA LEU A 30 -0.78 20.58 0.85
C LEU A 30 -0.58 20.37 2.35
N SER A 31 0.64 20.58 2.87
CA SER A 31 0.95 20.38 4.29
C SER A 31 0.28 21.36 5.25
N LYS A 32 -0.34 22.43 4.75
CA LYS A 32 -1.05 23.43 5.57
C LYS A 32 -2.55 23.16 5.67
N LEU A 33 -3.06 22.20 4.91
CA LEU A 33 -4.47 21.87 4.86
C LEU A 33 -4.91 21.14 6.14
N ASN A 34 -6.18 21.29 6.50
CA ASN A 34 -6.76 20.62 7.66
C ASN A 34 -8.27 20.43 7.48
N LEU A 35 -8.73 19.20 7.65
CA LEU A 35 -10.13 18.80 7.58
C LEU A 35 -10.37 17.71 8.62
N ASP A 36 -11.32 17.91 9.51
CA ASP A 36 -11.77 16.88 10.44
C ASP A 36 -13.01 16.19 9.86
N THR A 37 -12.96 14.87 9.71
CA THR A 37 -14.02 14.06 9.12
C THR A 37 -14.77 13.22 10.16
N GLY A 38 -14.36 13.29 11.44
CA GLY A 38 -14.87 12.37 12.47
C GLY A 38 -14.48 10.91 12.22
N GLU A 39 -15.23 9.99 12.84
CA GLU A 39 -15.06 8.54 12.63
C GLU A 39 -15.92 8.07 11.45
N GLY A 40 -15.35 7.21 10.60
CA GLY A 40 -16.10 6.62 9.49
C GLY A 40 -17.15 5.62 9.97
N GLU A 41 -18.28 5.58 9.29
CA GLU A 41 -19.38 4.65 9.50
C GLU A 41 -19.09 3.32 8.78
N ASP A 42 -19.31 2.20 9.46
CA ASP A 42 -19.22 0.87 8.83
C ASP A 42 -20.51 0.59 8.04
N MET A 43 -20.38 0.34 6.74
CA MET A 43 -21.53 0.06 5.86
C MET A 43 -21.75 -1.44 5.70
N ASP A 44 -20.69 -2.18 5.40
CA ASP A 44 -20.76 -3.63 5.15
C ASP A 44 -19.37 -4.29 5.31
N ASP A 45 -19.33 -5.61 5.50
CA ASP A 45 -18.09 -6.39 5.61
C ASP A 45 -18.14 -7.78 4.95
N TYR A 46 -16.98 -8.19 4.40
CA TYR A 46 -16.85 -9.36 3.54
C TYR A 46 -15.56 -10.13 3.85
N GLY A 47 -15.57 -11.44 3.60
CA GLY A 47 -14.41 -12.31 3.76
C GLY A 47 -14.28 -12.90 5.16
N PHE A 48 -13.06 -13.23 5.57
CA PHE A 48 -12.81 -13.88 6.85
C PHE A 48 -11.39 -13.59 7.35
N LEU A 49 -11.17 -13.77 8.65
CA LEU A 49 -9.86 -13.58 9.27
C LEU A 49 -9.45 -14.83 10.05
N TYR A 50 -8.22 -15.29 9.83
CA TYR A 50 -7.59 -16.22 10.75
C TYR A 50 -7.05 -15.50 12.00
N TYR A 51 -6.84 -16.26 13.07
CA TYR A 51 -6.29 -15.71 14.30
C TYR A 51 -4.77 -15.54 14.18
N TYR A 52 -4.26 -14.40 14.64
CA TYR A 52 -2.84 -14.13 14.74
C TYR A 52 -2.14 -15.15 15.65
N ASP A 53 -1.03 -15.72 15.18
CA ASP A 53 -0.20 -16.63 15.95
C ASP A 53 0.68 -15.85 16.94
N ARG A 54 0.27 -15.86 18.21
CA ARG A 54 1.02 -15.22 19.30
C ARG A 54 2.36 -15.87 19.61
N SER A 55 2.66 -17.01 19.01
CA SER A 55 4.00 -17.58 19.08
C SER A 55 5.06 -16.68 18.42
N TYR A 56 4.65 -15.68 17.63
CA TYR A 56 5.50 -14.64 17.04
C TYR A 56 5.77 -13.42 17.95
N ASP A 57 5.05 -13.25 19.06
CA ASP A 57 5.23 -12.15 20.04
C ASP A 57 6.51 -12.30 20.92
N LYS A 58 7.50 -13.04 20.44
CA LYS A 58 8.81 -13.16 21.10
C LYS A 58 9.55 -11.83 20.97
N GLN A 59 10.36 -11.51 21.98
CA GLN A 59 11.17 -10.29 21.99
C GLN A 59 11.98 -10.18 20.69
N PRO A 60 11.81 -9.13 19.87
CA PRO A 60 12.56 -8.98 18.62
C PRO A 60 14.07 -8.96 18.83
N GLY A 61 14.78 -9.61 17.93
CA GLY A 61 16.22 -9.82 18.00
C GLY A 61 16.66 -10.89 19.00
N ALA A 62 15.76 -11.52 19.75
CA ALA A 62 16.09 -12.69 20.56
C ALA A 62 16.28 -13.93 19.66
N PRO A 63 17.19 -14.87 19.98
CA PRO A 63 17.31 -16.10 19.19
C PRO A 63 15.99 -16.89 19.06
N THR A 64 15.09 -16.76 20.04
CA THR A 64 13.77 -17.41 20.06
C THR A 64 12.72 -16.73 19.18
N SER A 65 12.95 -15.51 18.71
CA SER A 65 12.06 -14.81 17.77
C SER A 65 12.41 -15.08 16.30
N VAL A 66 13.58 -15.66 16.03
CA VAL A 66 14.07 -15.88 14.67
C VAL A 66 13.33 -17.05 14.00
N ARG A 67 12.71 -16.79 12.86
CA ARG A 67 12.03 -17.80 12.02
C ARG A 67 12.35 -17.58 10.56
N LYS A 68 12.47 -18.65 9.78
CA LYS A 68 12.60 -18.54 8.31
C LYS A 68 11.27 -18.04 7.73
N LEU A 69 11.33 -17.06 6.84
CA LEU A 69 10.17 -16.63 6.05
C LEU A 69 9.84 -17.76 5.05
N GLN A 70 8.58 -18.13 4.97
CA GLN A 70 8.08 -19.20 4.13
C GLN A 70 7.12 -18.61 3.10
N VAL A 71 7.17 -19.14 1.87
CA VAL A 71 6.19 -18.84 0.84
C VAL A 71 5.02 -19.79 1.04
N LEU A 72 3.82 -19.22 1.18
CA LEU A 72 2.56 -19.96 1.28
C LEU A 72 1.70 -19.56 0.10
N ASP A 73 1.32 -20.54 -0.74
CA ASP A 73 0.51 -20.30 -1.92
C ASP A 73 -0.94 -20.01 -1.51
N ARG A 74 -1.35 -18.75 -1.63
CA ARG A 74 -2.69 -18.27 -1.28
C ARG A 74 -3.20 -17.34 -2.37
N ALA A 75 -4.48 -17.47 -2.71
CA ALA A 75 -5.14 -16.51 -3.58
C ALA A 75 -5.25 -15.16 -2.86
N ALA A 76 -4.74 -14.10 -3.50
CA ALA A 76 -4.74 -12.74 -3.00
C ALA A 76 -5.17 -11.78 -4.12
N TYR A 77 -5.91 -10.74 -3.76
CA TYR A 77 -6.61 -9.89 -4.72
C TYR A 77 -6.20 -8.44 -4.56
N ASN A 78 -5.91 -7.80 -5.70
CA ASN A 78 -5.48 -6.41 -5.76
C ASN A 78 -6.41 -5.58 -6.66
N VAL A 79 -7.72 -5.75 -6.43
CA VAL A 79 -8.80 -5.14 -7.23
C VAL A 79 -8.85 -3.64 -6.97
N THR A 80 -8.76 -2.84 -8.04
CA THR A 80 -8.93 -1.38 -7.98
C THR A 80 -10.39 -0.96 -7.81
N THR A 81 -10.63 0.29 -7.43
CA THR A 81 -11.93 0.85 -7.08
C THR A 81 -13.03 0.58 -8.13
N SER A 82 -12.79 0.88 -9.41
CA SER A 82 -13.83 0.72 -10.44
C SER A 82 -14.14 -0.74 -10.78
N HIS A 83 -13.22 -1.66 -10.48
CA HIS A 83 -13.41 -3.09 -10.73
C HIS A 83 -14.03 -3.83 -9.54
N ASP A 84 -14.30 -3.13 -8.44
CA ASP A 84 -14.88 -3.71 -7.24
C ASP A 84 -16.42 -3.77 -7.33
N PRO A 85 -17.03 -4.98 -7.41
CA PRO A 85 -18.48 -5.12 -7.57
C PRO A 85 -19.29 -4.55 -6.40
N ILE A 86 -18.72 -4.51 -5.19
CA ILE A 86 -19.41 -3.98 -4.03
C ILE A 86 -19.42 -2.45 -4.08
N ILE A 87 -18.30 -1.83 -4.45
CA ILE A 87 -18.23 -0.38 -4.72
C ILE A 87 -19.20 0.00 -5.83
N GLN A 88 -19.25 -0.75 -6.93
CA GLN A 88 -20.19 -0.49 -8.02
C GLN A 88 -21.65 -0.54 -7.52
N SER A 89 -22.01 -1.54 -6.70
CA SER A 89 -23.35 -1.60 -6.10
C SER A 89 -23.64 -0.43 -5.17
N MET A 90 -22.67 0.03 -4.37
CA MET A 90 -22.83 1.20 -3.49
C MET A 90 -22.95 2.51 -4.30
N ALA A 91 -22.24 2.61 -5.42
CA ALA A 91 -22.38 3.70 -6.37
C ALA A 91 -23.77 3.70 -7.00
N GLU A 92 -24.30 2.57 -7.46
CA GLU A 92 -25.66 2.46 -8.02
C GLU A 92 -26.76 2.85 -7.01
N LYS A 93 -26.52 2.63 -5.71
CA LYS A 93 -27.43 2.99 -4.60
C LYS A 93 -27.27 4.44 -4.11
N ASP A 94 -26.38 5.22 -4.72
CA ASP A 94 -26.07 6.60 -4.33
C ASP A 94 -25.62 6.75 -2.86
N GLU A 95 -24.89 5.77 -2.32
CA GLU A 95 -24.39 5.80 -0.94
C GLU A 95 -23.30 6.87 -0.72
N ALA A 96 -22.65 7.28 -1.80
CA ALA A 96 -21.60 8.29 -1.83
C ALA A 96 -21.41 8.88 -3.24
N SER A 97 -20.64 9.96 -3.34
CA SER A 97 -20.22 10.57 -4.60
C SER A 97 -18.73 10.37 -4.89
N VAL A 98 -17.97 9.81 -3.95
CA VAL A 98 -16.56 9.46 -4.13
C VAL A 98 -16.31 8.05 -3.64
N PHE A 99 -15.51 7.30 -4.38
CA PHE A 99 -15.17 5.90 -4.08
C PHE A 99 -13.65 5.70 -4.22
N ALA A 100 -13.06 4.94 -3.28
CA ALA A 100 -11.64 4.59 -3.30
C ALA A 100 -11.36 3.28 -2.55
N THR A 101 -10.15 2.74 -2.71
CA THR A 101 -9.57 1.76 -1.80
C THR A 101 -8.63 2.44 -0.80
N ASP A 102 -8.39 1.79 0.34
CA ASP A 102 -7.46 2.28 1.36
C ASP A 102 -6.02 2.45 0.84
N ASN A 103 -5.52 1.56 -0.01
CA ASN A 103 -4.18 1.68 -0.60
C ASN A 103 -4.03 3.00 -1.38
N ILE A 104 -4.96 3.26 -2.31
CA ILE A 104 -4.95 4.48 -3.15
C ILE A 104 -5.14 5.73 -2.28
N LEU A 105 -6.08 5.68 -1.35
CA LEU A 105 -6.37 6.79 -0.44
C LEU A 105 -5.16 7.10 0.45
N SER A 106 -4.47 6.09 0.97
CA SER A 106 -3.29 6.26 1.83
C SER A 106 -2.14 6.95 1.10
N MET A 107 -1.91 6.62 -0.17
CA MET A 107 -0.92 7.29 -1.02
C MET A 107 -1.26 8.77 -1.18
N LEU A 108 -2.52 9.09 -1.47
CA LEU A 108 -2.97 10.47 -1.65
C LEU A 108 -2.87 11.27 -0.34
N MET A 109 -3.32 10.71 0.80
CA MET A 109 -3.23 11.34 2.12
C MET A 109 -1.78 11.58 2.55
N CYS A 110 -0.86 10.68 2.19
CA CYS A 110 0.56 10.76 2.55
C CYS A 110 1.45 11.36 1.47
N ALA A 111 0.86 11.88 0.38
CA ALA A 111 1.57 12.41 -0.78
C ALA A 111 2.78 13.31 -0.47
N PRO A 112 2.72 14.26 0.51
CA PRO A 112 3.85 15.14 0.83
C PRO A 112 5.09 14.43 1.37
N ARG A 113 5.02 13.13 1.69
CA ARG A 113 6.14 12.32 2.17
C ARG A 113 6.87 11.58 1.03
N SER A 114 6.27 11.53 -0.16
CA SER A 114 6.81 10.77 -1.30
C SER A 114 7.96 11.49 -2.02
N LEU A 115 8.99 10.74 -2.42
CA LEU A 115 10.15 11.16 -3.23
C LEU A 115 10.18 10.50 -4.61
N TYR A 116 9.74 9.25 -4.75
CA TYR A 116 9.51 8.64 -6.06
C TYR A 116 8.21 9.14 -6.70
N SER A 117 8.17 9.17 -8.02
CA SER A 117 6.97 9.51 -8.79
C SER A 117 5.93 8.41 -8.63
N TRP A 118 4.67 8.80 -8.67
CA TRP A 118 3.51 7.91 -8.69
C TRP A 118 2.37 8.62 -9.43
N ASP A 119 1.39 7.83 -9.88
CA ASP A 119 0.20 8.32 -10.54
C ASP A 119 -1.08 7.65 -10.00
N ILE A 120 -2.16 8.43 -9.95
CA ILE A 120 -3.51 8.00 -9.54
C ILE A 120 -4.49 8.45 -10.62
N ILE A 121 -5.40 7.56 -10.99
CA ILE A 121 -6.48 7.83 -11.94
C ILE A 121 -7.70 8.31 -11.15
N MET A 122 -8.39 9.33 -11.65
CA MET A 122 -9.70 9.73 -11.13
C MET A 122 -10.68 9.75 -12.30
N ILE A 123 -11.70 8.90 -12.25
CA ILE A 123 -12.74 8.79 -13.28
C ILE A 123 -13.99 9.51 -12.74
N LYS A 124 -14.45 10.53 -13.45
CA LYS A 124 -15.69 11.25 -13.11
C LYS A 124 -16.79 10.90 -14.09
N GLU A 125 -17.88 10.34 -13.59
CA GLU A 125 -19.08 10.03 -14.37
C GLU A 125 -20.34 10.24 -13.53
N ASN A 126 -21.35 10.90 -14.08
CA ASN A 126 -22.64 11.12 -13.43
C ASN A 126 -22.51 11.71 -12.02
N ASN A 127 -21.62 12.70 -11.85
CA ASN A 127 -21.31 13.35 -10.57
C ASN A 127 -20.73 12.42 -9.48
N LYS A 128 -20.19 11.27 -9.88
CA LYS A 128 -19.44 10.35 -9.03
C LYS A 128 -17.97 10.33 -9.45
N ILE A 129 -17.08 10.14 -8.48
CA ILE A 129 -15.65 10.01 -8.71
C ILE A 129 -15.18 8.65 -8.21
N PHE A 130 -14.56 7.88 -9.09
CA PHE A 130 -13.83 6.66 -8.74
C PHE A 130 -12.34 6.97 -8.78
N ILE A 131 -11.65 6.77 -7.65
CA ILE A 131 -10.20 6.99 -7.53
C ILE A 131 -9.52 5.63 -7.72
N ASP A 132 -8.85 5.45 -8.85
CA ASP A 132 -8.27 4.19 -9.32
C ASP A 132 -6.74 4.23 -9.41
N LYS A 133 -6.16 3.05 -9.60
CA LYS A 133 -4.76 2.84 -9.97
C LYS A 133 -4.69 1.99 -11.23
N ARG A 134 -3.61 2.14 -11.99
CA ARG A 134 -3.28 1.24 -13.11
C ARG A 134 -2.90 -0.15 -12.60
N GLU A 135 -3.11 -1.15 -13.44
CA GLU A 135 -2.47 -2.45 -13.25
C GLU A 135 -0.94 -2.30 -13.29
N GLY A 136 -0.23 -3.05 -12.45
CA GLY A 136 1.23 -2.95 -12.33
C GLY A 136 1.74 -1.60 -11.78
N SER A 137 0.86 -0.73 -11.26
CA SER A 137 1.27 0.56 -10.72
C SER A 137 2.25 0.41 -9.55
N SER A 138 3.21 1.34 -9.48
CA SER A 138 4.12 1.46 -8.33
C SER A 138 3.41 1.66 -6.98
N LEU A 139 2.11 2.01 -6.98
CA LEU A 139 1.28 2.07 -5.77
C LEU A 139 1.12 0.72 -5.07
N ASP A 140 1.30 -0.39 -5.79
CA ASP A 140 1.22 -1.74 -5.22
C ASP A 140 2.60 -2.23 -4.74
N MET A 141 3.63 -1.41 -4.91
CA MET A 141 4.99 -1.75 -4.55
C MET A 141 5.44 -1.05 -3.27
N VAL A 142 6.22 -1.76 -2.45
CA VAL A 142 6.79 -1.21 -1.22
C VAL A 142 8.13 -0.58 -1.54
N THR A 143 8.24 0.74 -1.37
CA THR A 143 9.51 1.45 -1.58
C THR A 143 10.47 1.20 -0.41
N VAL A 144 11.76 1.00 -0.72
CA VAL A 144 12.79 0.73 0.29
C VAL A 144 13.72 1.93 0.41
N ASN A 145 13.91 2.40 1.65
CA ASN A 145 14.82 3.49 1.98
C ASN A 145 14.63 4.78 1.16
N GLU A 146 13.42 5.01 0.65
CA GLU A 146 13.08 6.15 -0.21
C GLU A 146 13.51 7.50 0.40
N ASN A 147 13.18 7.71 1.68
CA ASN A 147 13.46 8.93 2.42
C ASN A 147 14.77 8.90 3.23
N ALA A 148 15.66 7.92 2.98
CA ALA A 148 16.96 7.89 3.65
C ALA A 148 17.80 9.12 3.27
N ALA A 149 18.83 9.44 4.07
CA ALA A 149 19.80 10.47 3.68
C ALA A 149 20.50 10.10 2.36
N GLU A 150 20.79 8.81 2.21
CA GLU A 150 21.37 8.19 1.02
C GLU A 150 20.47 7.03 0.56
N PRO A 151 19.39 7.30 -0.20
CA PRO A 151 18.55 6.28 -0.82
C PRO A 151 19.33 5.43 -1.83
N PRO A 152 18.81 4.23 -2.14
CA PRO A 152 19.32 3.39 -3.22
C PRO A 152 19.42 4.17 -4.54
N LEU A 153 20.47 3.90 -5.32
CA LEU A 153 20.69 4.52 -6.62
C LEU A 153 20.46 3.52 -7.73
N GLU A 154 20.01 4.03 -8.87
CA GLU A 154 20.02 3.26 -10.12
C GLU A 154 21.44 2.81 -10.48
N ILE A 155 21.51 1.66 -11.14
CA ILE A 155 22.79 1.07 -11.54
C ILE A 155 23.41 1.97 -12.62
N SER A 156 24.63 2.46 -12.37
CA SER A 156 25.51 2.94 -13.44
C SER A 156 26.33 1.77 -13.99
N GLU A 157 26.65 1.80 -15.28
CA GLU A 157 27.43 0.76 -15.94
C GLU A 157 28.69 0.40 -15.12
N GLY A 158 28.80 -0.87 -14.73
CA GLY A 158 29.96 -1.42 -14.00
C GLY A 158 29.74 -1.75 -12.52
N ASN A 159 28.58 -1.42 -11.93
CA ASN A 159 28.31 -1.74 -10.52
C ASN A 159 27.80 -3.18 -10.34
N LYS A 160 28.45 -3.96 -9.46
CA LYS A 160 28.20 -5.40 -9.26
C LYS A 160 27.07 -5.72 -8.26
N ASP A 161 26.49 -4.72 -7.60
CA ASP A 161 25.46 -4.91 -6.55
C ASP A 161 24.06 -4.63 -7.10
N GLN A 162 23.69 -5.34 -8.18
CA GLN A 162 22.42 -5.11 -8.89
C GLN A 162 21.18 -5.36 -8.01
N ILE A 163 21.28 -6.26 -7.03
CA ILE A 163 20.18 -6.65 -6.14
C ILE A 163 19.78 -5.54 -5.14
N ASN A 164 20.55 -4.46 -5.06
CA ASN A 164 20.35 -3.35 -4.12
C ASN A 164 19.97 -2.04 -4.82
N SER A 165 19.56 -2.08 -6.10
CA SER A 165 18.97 -0.93 -6.78
C SER A 165 17.47 -0.77 -6.45
N PRO A 166 16.85 0.39 -6.71
CA PRO A 166 15.47 0.65 -6.32
C PRO A 166 14.45 -0.38 -6.82
N GLY A 167 14.56 -0.85 -8.07
CA GLY A 167 13.62 -1.83 -8.66
C GLY A 167 13.62 -3.18 -7.92
N PRO A 168 14.74 -3.92 -7.90
CA PRO A 168 14.85 -5.20 -7.19
C PRO A 168 14.52 -5.10 -5.70
N LEU A 169 14.88 -4.01 -5.03
CA LEU A 169 14.51 -3.82 -3.62
C LEU A 169 12.99 -3.65 -3.42
N LYS A 170 12.30 -2.98 -4.35
CA LYS A 170 10.83 -2.87 -4.31
C LYS A 170 10.19 -4.25 -4.50
N GLU A 171 10.62 -4.99 -5.50
CA GLU A 171 10.12 -6.34 -5.78
C GLU A 171 10.30 -7.27 -4.57
N GLU A 172 11.49 -7.26 -3.98
CA GLU A 172 11.78 -8.03 -2.77
C GLU A 172 10.91 -7.61 -1.58
N ALA A 173 10.78 -6.31 -1.31
CA ALA A 173 9.99 -5.80 -0.19
C ALA A 173 8.48 -6.08 -0.35
N THR A 174 7.97 -5.98 -1.56
CA THR A 174 6.60 -6.35 -1.91
C THR A 174 6.37 -7.84 -1.71
N HIS A 175 7.28 -8.69 -2.22
CA HIS A 175 7.19 -10.14 -2.02
C HIS A 175 7.17 -10.50 -0.54
N ILE A 176 8.06 -9.92 0.27
CA ILE A 176 8.08 -10.10 1.73
C ILE A 176 6.73 -9.75 2.35
N ASN A 177 6.12 -8.62 1.96
CA ASN A 177 4.83 -8.21 2.50
C ASN A 177 3.69 -9.16 2.08
N ASN A 178 3.73 -9.71 0.86
CA ASN A 178 2.71 -10.63 0.36
C ASN A 178 2.72 -11.99 1.07
N VAL A 179 3.88 -12.46 1.54
CA VAL A 179 3.97 -13.77 2.21
C VAL A 179 3.92 -13.68 3.73
N PHE A 180 4.41 -12.57 4.31
CA PHE A 180 4.55 -12.44 5.76
C PHE A 180 3.21 -12.50 6.49
N HIS A 181 2.16 -11.85 5.99
CA HIS A 181 0.85 -11.83 6.67
C HIS A 181 0.22 -13.22 6.75
N SER A 182 0.39 -14.05 5.71
CA SER A 182 -0.13 -15.42 5.67
C SER A 182 0.62 -16.34 6.64
N GLN A 183 1.93 -16.11 6.84
CA GLN A 183 2.74 -16.95 7.72
C GLN A 183 2.50 -16.71 9.23
N VAL A 184 2.05 -15.52 9.62
CA VAL A 184 1.90 -15.15 11.04
C VAL A 184 0.48 -15.39 11.60
N VAL A 185 -0.36 -16.12 10.87
CA VAL A 185 -1.70 -16.51 11.30
C VAL A 185 -1.82 -18.02 11.48
N LEU A 186 -2.80 -18.44 12.28
CA LEU A 186 -3.16 -19.84 12.50
C LEU A 186 -4.34 -20.19 11.58
N GLU A 187 -4.04 -20.84 10.47
CA GLU A 187 -5.07 -21.30 9.54
C GLU A 187 -5.88 -22.44 10.17
N SER A 188 -7.18 -22.19 10.34
CA SER A 188 -8.11 -23.14 10.94
C SER A 188 -9.52 -22.87 10.47
N GLU A 189 -10.07 -23.79 9.67
CA GLU A 189 -11.46 -23.69 9.20
C GLU A 189 -12.49 -23.73 10.33
N THR A 190 -12.15 -24.34 11.46
CA THR A 190 -13.03 -24.45 12.63
C THR A 190 -12.92 -23.27 13.59
N SER A 191 -11.94 -22.39 13.38
CA SER A 191 -11.63 -21.31 14.31
C SER A 191 -11.33 -20.00 13.61
N LYS A 192 -11.71 -19.85 12.34
CA LYS A 192 -11.67 -18.56 11.63
C LYS A 192 -12.79 -17.64 12.12
N HIS A 193 -12.61 -16.35 11.86
CA HIS A 193 -13.59 -15.31 12.15
C HIS A 193 -14.19 -14.82 10.84
N ASP A 194 -15.36 -15.34 10.50
CA ASP A 194 -16.11 -14.93 9.31
C ASP A 194 -16.73 -13.54 9.49
N MET A 195 -16.74 -12.77 8.40
CA MET A 195 -17.53 -11.53 8.30
C MET A 195 -19.00 -11.85 7.98
N ASN A 196 -19.84 -10.83 7.82
CA ASN A 196 -21.26 -11.02 7.52
C ASN A 196 -21.50 -11.56 6.11
N ASN A 197 -20.59 -11.29 5.17
CA ASN A 197 -20.68 -11.73 3.79
C ASN A 197 -19.44 -12.52 3.34
N GLU A 198 -19.60 -13.33 2.29
CA GLU A 198 -18.53 -14.13 1.70
C GLU A 198 -17.44 -13.26 1.05
N HIS A 199 -16.30 -13.86 0.70
CA HIS A 199 -15.19 -13.15 0.07
C HIS A 199 -15.61 -12.64 -1.32
N PRO A 200 -15.53 -11.33 -1.63
CA PRO A 200 -16.20 -10.75 -2.80
C PRO A 200 -15.47 -11.01 -4.12
N PHE A 201 -14.21 -11.45 -4.05
CA PHE A 201 -13.36 -11.69 -5.22
C PHE A 201 -12.91 -13.14 -5.39
N TYR A 202 -13.24 -14.03 -4.44
CA TYR A 202 -12.73 -15.42 -4.47
C TYR A 202 -13.82 -16.34 -5.00
N ASN A 203 -13.47 -17.16 -5.98
CA ASN A 203 -14.36 -18.16 -6.55
C ASN A 203 -13.75 -19.57 -6.40
N PRO A 204 -14.27 -20.41 -5.49
CA PRO A 204 -13.73 -21.76 -5.28
C PRO A 204 -13.92 -22.70 -6.48
N ALA A 205 -14.72 -22.32 -7.49
CA ALA A 205 -14.88 -23.10 -8.71
C ALA A 205 -13.80 -22.80 -9.77
N GLU A 206 -13.12 -21.67 -9.66
CA GLU A 206 -12.11 -21.19 -10.63
C GLU A 206 -10.68 -21.20 -10.06
N GLU A 207 -10.55 -21.09 -8.74
CA GLU A 207 -9.27 -20.99 -8.04
C GLU A 207 -8.81 -22.33 -7.47
N THR A 208 -7.51 -22.61 -7.57
CA THR A 208 -6.90 -23.82 -6.96
C THR A 208 -6.35 -23.55 -5.55
N ASP A 209 -5.84 -22.35 -5.32
CA ASP A 209 -5.22 -21.97 -4.06
C ASP A 209 -6.27 -21.42 -3.09
N PRO A 210 -6.22 -21.79 -1.79
CA PRO A 210 -7.15 -21.23 -0.83
C PRO A 210 -6.93 -19.71 -0.67
N PRO A 211 -7.99 -18.95 -0.35
CA PRO A 211 -7.87 -17.51 -0.16
C PRO A 211 -7.01 -17.19 1.05
N ALA A 212 -6.20 -16.13 0.95
CA ALA A 212 -5.48 -15.59 2.10
C ALA A 212 -6.48 -15.07 3.17
N SER A 213 -6.03 -15.04 4.44
CA SER A 213 -6.77 -14.36 5.51
C SER A 213 -6.95 -12.89 5.17
N LYS A 214 -8.18 -12.49 4.85
CA LYS A 214 -8.51 -11.14 4.44
C LYS A 214 -9.98 -10.85 4.68
N ALA A 215 -10.24 -9.73 5.35
CA ALA A 215 -11.56 -9.14 5.40
C ALA A 215 -11.55 -7.74 4.80
N TYR A 216 -12.62 -7.42 4.08
CA TYR A 216 -12.87 -6.11 3.50
C TYR A 216 -13.99 -5.45 4.29
N LYS A 217 -13.79 -4.20 4.71
CA LYS A 217 -14.85 -3.37 5.31
C LYS A 217 -15.05 -2.13 4.45
N TYR A 218 -16.28 -1.91 4.04
CA TYR A 218 -16.67 -0.71 3.29
C TYR A 218 -17.14 0.34 4.28
N ARG A 219 -16.46 1.48 4.29
CA ARG A 219 -16.70 2.54 5.28
C ARG A 219 -17.01 3.86 4.62
N ARG A 220 -18.00 4.56 5.14
CA ARG A 220 -18.39 5.90 4.67
C ARG A 220 -17.79 6.98 5.56
N PHE A 221 -17.21 8.00 4.94
CA PHE A 221 -16.66 9.18 5.59
C PHE A 221 -17.36 10.43 5.06
N ASP A 222 -17.63 11.37 5.95
CA ASP A 222 -18.17 12.68 5.58
C ASP A 222 -17.03 13.66 5.35
N LEU A 223 -16.91 14.14 4.11
CA LEU A 223 -15.92 15.15 3.72
C LEU A 223 -16.54 16.54 3.59
N SER A 224 -17.82 16.72 3.95
CA SER A 224 -18.57 17.96 3.73
C SER A 224 -17.95 19.16 4.44
N LEU A 225 -18.08 20.33 3.79
CA LEU A 225 -17.74 21.63 4.34
C LEU A 225 -19.04 22.45 4.51
N GLU A 226 -19.03 23.43 5.42
CA GLU A 226 -20.18 24.32 5.64
C GLU A 226 -20.66 25.05 4.38
N ALA A 227 -19.77 25.25 3.40
CA ALA A 227 -20.05 25.93 2.15
C ALA A 227 -20.61 25.01 1.06
N ASP A 228 -20.67 23.70 1.28
CA ASP A 228 -21.17 22.76 0.29
C ASP A 228 -22.70 22.83 0.18
N ALA A 229 -23.20 22.76 -1.05
CA ALA A 229 -24.63 22.73 -1.30
C ALA A 229 -25.26 21.37 -0.96
N GLU A 230 -24.49 20.30 -1.15
CA GLU A 230 -24.90 18.91 -0.92
C GLU A 230 -23.79 18.18 -0.15
N PRO A 231 -24.13 17.14 0.65
CA PRO A 231 -23.13 16.35 1.36
C PRO A 231 -22.12 15.70 0.41
N LEU A 232 -20.85 15.69 0.81
CA LEU A 232 -19.76 15.03 0.09
C LEU A 232 -19.32 13.77 0.86
N HIS A 233 -19.94 12.64 0.54
CA HIS A 233 -19.59 11.36 1.14
C HIS A 233 -18.56 10.60 0.30
N LEU A 234 -17.59 10.01 0.98
CA LEU A 234 -16.58 9.11 0.43
C LEU A 234 -16.79 7.70 1.00
N VAL A 235 -16.92 6.71 0.13
CA VAL A 235 -16.85 5.29 0.50
C VAL A 235 -15.44 4.77 0.23
N VAL A 236 -14.88 4.07 1.22
CA VAL A 236 -13.55 3.46 1.15
C VAL A 236 -13.66 1.98 1.44
N ARG A 237 -13.14 1.13 0.54
CA ARG A 237 -12.85 -0.27 0.90
C ARG A 237 -11.57 -0.30 1.73
N THR A 238 -11.68 -0.81 2.95
CA THR A 238 -10.56 -0.99 3.89
C THR A 238 -10.28 -2.46 4.13
N GLU A 239 -9.03 -2.81 4.42
CA GLU A 239 -8.60 -4.20 4.56
C GLU A 239 -8.11 -4.55 5.96
N LEU A 240 -8.28 -5.81 6.34
CA LEU A 240 -7.82 -6.40 7.59
C LEU A 240 -7.18 -7.76 7.32
N ASP A 241 -6.12 -8.08 8.05
CA ASP A 241 -5.29 -9.26 7.78
C ASP A 241 -5.51 -10.39 8.79
N ALA A 242 -5.83 -10.07 10.05
CA ALA A 242 -6.04 -11.07 11.09
C ALA A 242 -6.93 -10.57 12.24
N VAL A 243 -7.24 -11.49 13.16
CA VAL A 243 -7.88 -11.20 14.44
C VAL A 243 -7.02 -11.70 15.60
N SER A 244 -7.05 -11.06 16.76
CA SER A 244 -6.36 -11.51 17.98
C SER A 244 -7.24 -11.31 19.21
N LYS A 245 -7.26 -12.29 20.12
CA LYS A 245 -8.01 -12.19 21.39
C LYS A 245 -7.33 -11.24 22.35
N ASN A 246 -7.95 -10.12 22.73
CA ASN A 246 -7.41 -9.25 23.76
C ASN A 246 -7.10 -10.05 25.06
N ASN A 247 -5.88 -9.94 25.59
CA ASN A 247 -5.46 -10.70 26.78
C ASN A 247 -6.22 -10.34 28.07
N ILE A 248 -6.86 -9.17 28.09
CA ILE A 248 -7.54 -8.63 29.26
C ILE A 248 -9.05 -8.84 29.12
N SER A 249 -9.66 -8.36 28.02
CA SER A 249 -11.11 -8.46 27.81
C SER A 249 -11.57 -9.79 27.20
N GLY A 250 -10.68 -10.52 26.52
CA GLY A 250 -11.04 -11.71 25.75
C GLY A 250 -11.76 -11.40 24.42
N GLU A 251 -12.01 -10.12 24.13
CA GLU A 251 -12.67 -9.68 22.90
C GLU A 251 -11.74 -9.75 21.71
N ASP A 252 -12.32 -9.91 20.52
CA ASP A 252 -11.58 -9.92 19.27
C ASP A 252 -11.10 -8.53 18.87
N GLN A 253 -9.82 -8.43 18.55
CA GLN A 253 -9.20 -7.24 18.01
C GLN A 253 -8.73 -7.51 16.59
N LYS A 254 -9.25 -6.72 15.64
CA LYS A 254 -8.88 -6.80 14.22
C LYS A 254 -7.51 -6.16 14.01
N LEU A 255 -6.70 -6.75 13.14
CA LEU A 255 -5.29 -6.39 12.91
C LEU A 255 -5.03 -6.10 11.44
N ILE A 256 -4.11 -5.17 11.20
CA ILE A 256 -3.39 -5.00 9.93
C ILE A 256 -1.96 -5.45 10.18
N ILE A 257 -1.42 -6.26 9.27
CA ILE A 257 -0.09 -6.88 9.37
C ILE A 257 0.75 -6.38 8.20
N LYS A 258 1.89 -5.76 8.53
CA LYS A 258 2.88 -5.27 7.55
C LYS A 258 4.29 -5.69 7.97
N ALA A 259 5.16 -5.88 6.99
CA ALA A 259 6.56 -6.22 7.20
C ALA A 259 7.47 -5.03 6.84
N LEU A 260 8.32 -4.63 7.77
CA LEU A 260 9.53 -3.87 7.46
C LEU A 260 10.61 -4.85 7.01
N ASN A 261 11.37 -4.47 5.98
CA ASN A 261 12.48 -5.27 5.47
C ASN A 261 13.85 -4.60 5.70
N GLU A 262 14.85 -5.41 5.97
CA GLU A 262 16.28 -5.05 5.99
C GLU A 262 17.01 -5.86 4.92
N PHE A 263 17.73 -5.17 4.03
CA PHE A 263 18.66 -5.78 3.08
C PHE A 263 20.08 -5.82 3.69
N ASP A 264 21.07 -5.25 3.02
CA ASP A 264 22.42 -5.08 3.55
C ASP A 264 22.58 -3.70 4.21
N SER A 265 22.63 -3.67 5.54
CA SER A 265 22.83 -2.43 6.33
C SER A 265 24.13 -1.70 6.02
N LYS A 266 25.10 -2.35 5.37
CA LYS A 266 26.39 -1.75 4.96
C LYS A 266 26.46 -1.41 3.47
N ALA A 267 25.46 -1.77 2.68
CA ALA A 267 25.45 -1.46 1.26
C ALA A 267 25.13 0.01 0.99
N GLN A 268 25.51 0.46 -0.20
CA GLN A 268 25.04 1.74 -0.72
C GLN A 268 23.51 1.75 -0.75
N GLY A 269 22.90 2.88 -0.37
CA GLY A 269 21.44 2.99 -0.27
C GLY A 269 20.88 2.60 1.11
N SER A 270 21.69 2.02 2.00
CA SER A 270 21.25 1.69 3.36
C SER A 270 21.02 2.92 4.23
N GLY A 271 21.57 4.08 3.85
CA GLY A 271 21.39 5.34 4.56
C GLY A 271 21.92 5.33 6.00
N GLY A 272 22.87 4.45 6.32
CA GLY A 272 23.35 4.26 7.68
C GLY A 272 22.38 3.48 8.58
N ALA A 273 21.54 2.64 7.98
CA ALA A 273 20.62 1.76 8.71
C ALA A 273 21.35 0.93 9.78
N LEU A 274 20.68 0.75 10.90
CA LEU A 274 21.16 -0.08 12.00
C LEU A 274 21.08 -1.55 11.62
N ASP A 275 22.11 -2.34 11.94
CA ASP A 275 22.06 -3.80 11.85
C ASP A 275 21.08 -4.36 12.88
N TRP A 276 19.92 -4.81 12.41
CA TRP A 276 18.81 -5.26 13.24
C TRP A 276 19.17 -6.45 14.12
N ARG A 277 20.00 -7.39 13.64
CA ARG A 277 20.42 -8.56 14.43
C ARG A 277 21.20 -8.16 15.69
N THR A 278 21.91 -7.03 15.64
CA THR A 278 22.68 -6.54 16.79
C THR A 278 21.94 -5.52 17.63
N LYS A 279 20.96 -4.79 17.06
CA LYS A 279 20.33 -3.64 17.72
C LYS A 279 18.93 -3.88 18.24
N LEU A 280 18.11 -4.73 17.61
CA LEU A 280 16.69 -4.91 17.98
C LEU A 280 16.50 -5.36 19.43
N ALA A 281 17.38 -6.21 19.96
CA ALA A 281 17.31 -6.64 21.35
C ALA A 281 17.44 -5.48 22.36
N THR A 282 18.11 -4.40 21.95
CA THR A 282 18.46 -3.25 22.80
C THR A 282 17.66 -1.98 22.50
N GLN A 283 17.09 -1.84 21.31
CA GLN A 283 16.36 -0.67 20.85
C GLN A 283 14.95 -1.09 20.42
N ARG A 284 13.94 -0.61 21.16
CA ARG A 284 12.55 -1.01 20.99
C ARG A 284 11.80 -0.06 20.05
N GLY A 285 11.08 -0.61 19.09
CA GLY A 285 10.10 0.03 18.22
C GLY A 285 9.36 -1.08 17.47
N ALA A 286 8.06 -0.96 17.20
CA ALA A 286 7.21 -2.05 16.73
C ALA A 286 6.96 -2.04 15.22
N LEU A 287 7.05 -3.21 14.61
CA LEU A 287 6.66 -3.64 13.25
C LEU A 287 7.19 -5.08 13.07
N GLY A 288 6.76 -5.81 12.03
CA GLY A 288 7.42 -7.07 11.67
C GLY A 288 8.81 -6.77 11.09
N PHE A 289 9.86 -7.39 11.63
CA PHE A 289 11.23 -7.18 11.17
C PHE A 289 11.68 -8.37 10.35
N VAL A 290 11.72 -8.23 9.03
CA VAL A 290 12.21 -9.27 8.13
C VAL A 290 13.57 -8.85 7.58
N SER A 291 14.55 -9.73 7.59
CA SER A 291 15.90 -9.44 7.10
C SER A 291 16.37 -10.55 6.18
N ARG A 292 17.15 -10.23 5.15
CA ARG A 292 17.85 -11.26 4.34
C ARG A 292 18.64 -12.19 5.26
N ALA A 293 18.58 -13.50 5.05
CA ALA A 293 19.35 -14.48 5.81
C ALA A 293 20.86 -14.25 5.62
N HIS A 294 21.26 -13.93 4.38
CA HIS A 294 22.59 -13.49 4.02
C HIS A 294 22.51 -12.14 3.29
N PRO A 295 23.22 -11.06 3.71
CA PRO A 295 23.01 -9.71 3.17
C PRO A 295 23.16 -9.58 1.64
N LYS A 296 23.96 -10.45 1.04
CA LYS A 296 24.25 -10.50 -0.40
C LYS A 296 23.39 -11.49 -1.20
N SER A 297 22.32 -12.03 -0.60
CA SER A 297 21.39 -12.96 -1.26
C SER A 297 19.94 -12.57 -0.96
N THR A 298 19.12 -12.53 -2.00
CA THR A 298 17.68 -12.22 -1.94
C THR A 298 16.81 -13.48 -1.81
N ASN A 299 17.41 -14.68 -1.75
CA ASN A 299 16.67 -15.94 -1.86
C ASN A 299 16.03 -16.39 -0.54
N GLU A 300 16.57 -15.93 0.59
CA GLU A 300 16.13 -16.37 1.91
C GLU A 300 16.01 -15.19 2.85
N HIS A 301 14.91 -15.15 3.58
CA HIS A 301 14.64 -14.14 4.59
C HIS A 301 14.33 -14.78 5.93
N VAL A 302 14.59 -14.03 6.99
CA VAL A 302 14.28 -14.41 8.36
C VAL A 302 13.47 -13.31 9.04
N ILE A 303 12.40 -13.72 9.71
CA ILE A 303 11.65 -12.89 10.64
C ILE A 303 12.50 -12.79 11.91
N LEU A 304 12.86 -11.58 12.32
CA LEU A 304 13.63 -11.28 13.53
C LEU A 304 12.72 -10.95 14.73
N GLY A 305 11.44 -10.67 14.48
CA GLY A 305 10.44 -10.44 15.51
C GLY A 305 9.23 -9.69 14.99
N VAL A 306 8.17 -9.68 15.79
CA VAL A 306 6.92 -8.98 15.51
C VAL A 306 6.56 -8.15 16.73
N LEU A 307 5.97 -6.99 16.50
CA LEU A 307 5.47 -6.15 17.57
C LEU A 307 4.19 -5.43 17.11
N GLY A 308 3.31 -5.17 18.07
CA GLY A 308 2.04 -4.49 17.83
C GLY A 308 2.04 -3.02 18.26
N TYR A 309 1.28 -2.21 17.54
CA TYR A 309 0.97 -0.83 17.88
C TYR A 309 -0.52 -0.54 17.73
N LYS A 310 -1.03 0.42 18.50
CA LYS A 310 -2.31 1.05 18.18
C LYS A 310 -2.10 2.06 17.05
N PRO A 311 -2.89 2.04 15.97
CA PRO A 311 -2.69 2.92 14.82
C PRO A 311 -2.63 4.42 15.17
N ARG A 312 -3.50 4.91 16.05
CA ARG A 312 -3.50 6.32 16.48
C ARG A 312 -2.23 6.72 17.23
N GLU A 313 -1.70 5.84 18.08
CA GLU A 313 -0.44 6.08 18.80
C GLU A 313 0.76 6.05 17.85
N PHE A 314 0.76 5.13 16.88
CA PHE A 314 1.82 5.02 15.86
C PHE A 314 1.84 6.20 14.89
N ALA A 315 0.66 6.65 14.43
CA ALA A 315 0.53 7.86 13.60
C ALA A 315 1.12 9.09 14.31
N ALA A 316 0.84 9.25 15.61
CA ALA A 316 1.42 10.34 16.41
C ALA A 316 2.95 10.23 16.51
N GLN A 317 3.50 9.03 16.74
CA GLN A 317 4.95 8.79 16.76
C GLN A 317 5.64 9.14 15.43
N MET A 318 4.96 8.92 14.31
CA MET A 318 5.45 9.26 12.97
C MET A 318 5.11 10.70 12.53
N ASN A 319 4.57 11.52 13.43
CA ASN A 319 4.12 12.87 13.15
C ASN A 319 3.13 12.95 11.97
N LEU A 320 2.26 11.93 11.83
CA LEU A 320 1.24 11.86 10.79
C LEU A 320 -0.04 12.56 11.27
N ASN A 321 -0.43 13.62 10.56
CA ASN A 321 -1.68 14.34 10.82
C ASN A 321 -2.78 13.82 9.87
N LEU A 322 -3.73 13.05 10.41
CA LEU A 322 -4.84 12.49 9.62
C LEU A 322 -5.76 13.57 9.05
N ASN A 323 -5.97 14.67 9.77
CA ASN A 323 -6.80 15.78 9.30
C ASN A 323 -6.17 16.48 8.09
N ASN A 324 -4.83 16.53 8.05
CA ASN A 324 -4.12 17.01 6.87
C ASN A 324 -4.34 16.07 5.67
N GLY A 325 -4.23 14.76 5.90
CA GLY A 325 -4.48 13.75 4.86
C GLY A 325 -5.89 13.87 4.26
N TRP A 326 -6.92 13.99 5.09
CA TRP A 326 -8.30 14.16 4.61
C TRP A 326 -8.48 15.44 3.80
N ALA A 327 -7.85 16.53 4.21
CA ALA A 327 -7.94 17.79 3.48
C ALA A 327 -7.23 17.74 2.12
N ILE A 328 -6.15 16.95 1.99
CA ILE A 328 -5.48 16.70 0.71
C ILE A 328 -6.42 15.94 -0.23
N VAL A 329 -7.06 14.87 0.25
CA VAL A 329 -8.06 14.11 -0.53
C VAL A 329 -9.18 15.04 -0.99
N ARG A 330 -9.77 15.79 -0.07
CA ARG A 330 -10.84 16.75 -0.34
C ARG A 330 -10.45 17.76 -1.42
N THR A 331 -9.21 18.27 -1.39
CA THR A 331 -8.71 19.24 -2.36
C THR A 331 -8.75 18.70 -3.79
N PHE A 332 -8.28 17.47 -4.01
CA PHE A 332 -8.28 16.89 -5.35
C PHE A 332 -9.68 16.44 -5.81
N VAL A 333 -10.52 15.97 -4.88
CA VAL A 333 -11.94 15.71 -5.15
C VAL A 333 -12.65 16.99 -5.61
N ASP A 334 -12.46 18.13 -4.93
CA ASP A 334 -13.07 19.41 -5.30
C ASP A 334 -12.62 19.89 -6.68
N LEU A 335 -11.35 19.66 -7.04
CA LEU A 335 -10.83 20.03 -8.35
C LEU A 335 -11.51 19.21 -9.45
N VAL A 336 -11.59 17.89 -9.28
CA VAL A 336 -12.21 17.00 -10.28
C VAL A 336 -13.73 17.20 -10.33
N MET A 337 -14.40 17.44 -9.20
CA MET A 337 -15.85 17.67 -9.16
C MET A 337 -16.28 18.90 -10.00
N LYS A 338 -15.43 19.92 -10.11
CA LYS A 338 -15.68 21.13 -10.92
C LYS A 338 -15.54 20.91 -12.42
N GLU A 339 -14.86 19.85 -12.83
CA GLU A 339 -14.65 19.53 -14.23
C GLU A 339 -15.81 18.71 -14.82
N ALA A 340 -15.81 18.53 -16.14
CA ALA A 340 -16.81 17.71 -16.83
C ALA A 340 -16.59 16.20 -16.57
N ASP A 341 -17.51 15.36 -17.00
CA ASP A 341 -17.33 13.91 -16.93
C ASP A 341 -16.18 13.46 -17.86
N GLY A 342 -15.22 12.74 -17.31
CA GLY A 342 -13.96 12.41 -17.99
C GLY A 342 -12.97 11.66 -17.11
N LYS A 343 -11.80 11.39 -17.69
CA LYS A 343 -10.67 10.71 -17.04
C LYS A 343 -9.61 11.74 -16.66
N TYR A 344 -9.13 11.67 -15.44
CA TYR A 344 -8.12 12.56 -14.88
C TYR A 344 -6.98 11.77 -14.28
N VAL A 345 -5.79 12.36 -14.27
CA VAL A 345 -4.59 11.71 -13.72
C VAL A 345 -3.87 12.69 -12.80
N LEU A 346 -3.68 12.29 -11.56
CA LEU A 346 -2.73 12.92 -10.65
C LEU A 346 -1.36 12.32 -10.89
N VAL A 347 -0.36 13.15 -11.17
CA VAL A 347 1.03 12.70 -11.29
C VAL A 347 1.88 13.50 -10.32
N LYS A 348 2.55 12.80 -9.41
CA LYS A 348 3.56 13.41 -8.57
C LYS A 348 4.85 13.59 -9.36
N ASP A 349 5.42 14.79 -9.35
CA ASP A 349 6.64 15.07 -10.12
C ASP A 349 7.86 14.31 -9.54
N PRO A 350 8.67 13.63 -10.38
CA PRO A 350 9.81 12.84 -9.91
C PRO A 350 10.91 13.67 -9.23
N ASN A 351 11.04 14.94 -9.59
CA ASN A 351 12.17 15.80 -9.20
C ASN A 351 11.73 17.06 -8.44
N LYS A 352 10.42 17.36 -8.41
CA LYS A 352 9.84 18.49 -7.67
C LYS A 352 8.83 18.00 -6.63
N ASN A 353 8.72 18.74 -5.53
CA ASN A 353 7.78 18.45 -4.45
C ASN A 353 6.39 19.02 -4.77
N LEU A 354 5.74 18.48 -5.80
CA LEU A 354 4.43 18.89 -6.27
C LEU A 354 3.67 17.74 -6.95
N ILE A 355 2.36 17.90 -7.07
CA ILE A 355 1.48 17.04 -7.87
C ILE A 355 0.84 17.90 -8.96
N ARG A 356 0.74 17.35 -10.17
CA ARG A 356 -0.03 17.90 -11.27
C ARG A 356 -1.30 17.09 -11.49
N LEU A 357 -2.41 17.78 -11.69
CA LEU A 357 -3.67 17.19 -12.13
C LEU A 357 -3.82 17.42 -13.63
N TYR A 358 -4.04 16.35 -14.38
CA TYR A 358 -4.28 16.38 -15.82
C TYR A 358 -5.70 15.92 -16.14
N HIS A 359 -6.32 16.56 -17.13
CA HIS A 359 -7.43 15.96 -17.88
C HIS A 359 -6.84 15.24 -19.09
N VAL A 360 -7.23 13.98 -19.28
CA VAL A 360 -6.65 13.08 -20.28
C VAL A 360 -7.73 12.49 -21.19
N PRO A 361 -7.39 12.07 -22.42
CA PRO A 361 -8.29 11.29 -23.26
C PRO A 361 -8.87 10.06 -22.53
N ARG A 362 -10.13 9.70 -22.80
CA ARG A 362 -10.81 8.60 -22.08
C ARG A 362 -10.12 7.26 -22.28
N ASP A 363 -9.52 7.04 -23.44
CA ASP A 363 -8.73 5.87 -23.83
C ASP A 363 -7.33 5.81 -23.20
N THR A 364 -6.94 6.80 -22.40
CA THR A 364 -5.64 6.79 -21.72
C THR A 364 -5.55 5.56 -20.79
N PHE A 365 -4.51 4.76 -21.01
CA PHE A 365 -4.17 3.50 -20.32
C PHE A 365 -4.95 2.23 -20.74
N GLU A 366 -5.92 2.31 -21.65
CA GLU A 366 -6.67 1.11 -22.09
C GLU A 366 -5.79 0.09 -22.83
N GLU A 367 -4.82 0.55 -23.63
CA GLU A 367 -3.87 -0.34 -24.33
C GLU A 367 -2.87 -1.05 -23.39
N GLU A 368 -2.67 -0.55 -22.17
CA GLU A 368 -1.80 -1.17 -21.17
C GLU A 368 -2.51 -2.33 -20.44
N GLU A 369 -3.85 -2.34 -20.42
CA GLU A 369 -4.68 -3.36 -19.75
C GLU A 369 -4.80 -4.65 -20.59
N ASP A 370 -4.82 -4.55 -21.93
CA ASP A 370 -4.93 -5.71 -22.83
C ASP A 370 -3.60 -6.48 -23.05
N GLY A 371 -2.47 -5.90 -22.63
CA GLY A 371 -1.12 -6.44 -22.85
C GLY A 371 -0.47 -7.08 -21.63
N GLY A 372 -1.13 -7.04 -20.48
CA GLY A 372 -0.70 -7.77 -19.29
C GLY A 372 -1.10 -9.23 -19.43
N ASP A 373 -0.14 -10.14 -19.58
CA ASP A 373 -0.32 -11.46 -19.00
C ASP A 373 -0.71 -11.19 -17.54
N GLY A 374 -2.00 -11.31 -17.23
CA GLY A 374 -2.52 -11.04 -15.90
C GLY A 374 -1.59 -11.73 -14.92
N ILE A 375 -1.25 -11.04 -13.82
CA ILE A 375 -0.52 -11.69 -12.73
C ILE A 375 -1.50 -12.69 -12.09
N SER A 376 -1.75 -13.79 -12.80
CA SER A 376 -2.38 -15.00 -12.34
C SER A 376 -1.32 -15.69 -11.49
N GLY A 377 -1.50 -15.59 -10.17
CA GLY A 377 -0.68 -16.30 -9.20
C GLY A 377 0.75 -15.77 -9.08
N PHE A 378 1.02 -15.05 -7.98
CA PHE A 378 2.38 -15.00 -7.44
C PHE A 378 2.71 -16.38 -6.85
N GLY A 379 3.01 -17.34 -7.72
CA GLY A 379 3.42 -18.70 -7.40
C GLY A 379 4.64 -19.10 -8.22
N ALA A 380 5.62 -19.70 -7.53
CA ALA A 380 6.85 -20.30 -8.03
C ALA A 380 7.99 -19.35 -8.49
N VAL A 381 8.95 -19.17 -7.58
CA VAL A 381 10.36 -19.03 -7.96
C VAL A 381 10.75 -20.24 -8.82
N GLN A 382 11.20 -20.01 -10.05
CA GLN A 382 11.86 -21.06 -10.85
C GLN A 382 13.10 -21.54 -10.09
N GLU A 383 13.07 -22.78 -9.61
CA GLU A 383 14.30 -23.49 -9.25
C GLU A 383 15.14 -23.65 -10.52
N GLY A 384 16.34 -23.06 -10.50
CA GLY A 384 17.31 -23.22 -11.59
C GLY A 384 17.67 -24.68 -11.76
N GLU A 385 17.50 -25.16 -12.99
CA GLU A 385 18.05 -26.43 -13.45
C GLU A 385 19.58 -26.40 -13.24
N GLY A 386 20.06 -27.29 -12.37
CA GLY A 386 21.47 -27.61 -12.29
C GLY A 386 21.84 -28.48 -13.49
N GLU A 387 22.61 -27.90 -14.42
CA GLU A 387 23.36 -28.68 -15.40
C GLU A 387 24.66 -29.22 -14.78
N GLU A 388 24.78 -30.54 -14.84
CA GLU A 388 25.92 -31.48 -14.64
C GLU A 388 26.65 -31.57 -13.29
#